data_AF-A0A8T6LIX5-F1
#
_entry.id   AF-A0A8T6LIX5-F1
#
_cell.length_a   1.000
_cell.length_b   1.000
_cell.length_c   1.000
_cell.angle_alpha   90.00
_cell.angle_beta   90.00
_cell.angle_gamma   90.00
#
_symmetry.space_group_name_H-M   'P 1'
#
loop_
_entity.id
_entity.type
_entity.pdbx_description
1 polymer ?
#
loop_
_entity_poly.entity_id
_entity_poly.type
_entity_poly.pdbx_seq_one_letter_code
_entity_poly.pdbx_strand_id
1 'polypeptide(L)'
;MATEDGRVVEVALPANGLSGPLPSEIANLTELRVLNLAGNDLSGAFPGTITGLQELTELRMGRNAGLKGVLPFALRRLERVRVLRYDDTGLCASPSPGFQAWYAAIEETAGALCDNVEEVTVFMPMVYLTQSVQTPSGSVRLVANRDALLRAFVTSEQPGGFFEPEVVAVFTGPEGDEVHRVAMTRHANQIPTDADEGNLELSYNAVIPGEIIVPGVEMVVEVDPEGTVPFTAGSETRFPGQGSAPLNVVAVPPMQLALVPVITTTEPDTSVLSWVRGISADSPQLELLRHAFPFAEFSVSPREPYYTSQNLATTVGQVALFGELEAVRASEGGTGYYYGVVADLGGAIGGRGQRPGWVSIGVRSPGTLAHEVGHNLSLRHAPCGDPNGVDPDFPYPDGSIGVWGYDFRNGSLVPPDRSKDILTFCDTLPWLSDYFYQQVIDHRAGLAAGVANAGLAASNPPSDMLALWGGMVDEELWIEPVFSMKAAARLPDVQGPYSIRGTDQDGRTLFSLDFTPTPDGHGGRHFFFTVPIEADWENSLDRITLTGPEGVAYLDQNDERRITVVTERGSGRIRAILRDWDGALPDVLGDAPDLEVSMTRGPREAVRLRR
;
A
#
# COMPACT_ATOMS: atom_id res chain seq x y z
N MET A 1 4.14 51.82 14.09
CA MET A 1 4.62 50.44 13.93
C MET A 1 5.79 50.25 14.87
N ALA A 2 5.77 49.22 15.71
CA ALA A 2 6.86 48.90 16.64
C ALA A 2 7.43 47.51 16.33
N THR A 3 8.72 47.33 16.59
CA THR A 3 9.41 46.06 16.38
C THR A 3 10.20 45.62 17.61
N GLU A 4 10.24 44.32 17.85
CA GLU A 4 11.05 43.64 18.87
C GLU A 4 11.85 42.54 18.16
N ASP A 5 13.16 42.48 18.38
CA ASP A 5 14.07 41.50 17.73
C ASP A 5 13.92 41.38 16.20
N GLY A 6 13.68 42.51 15.53
CA GLY A 6 13.50 42.57 14.07
C GLY A 6 12.13 42.06 13.58
N ARG A 7 11.21 41.74 14.48
CA ARG A 7 9.83 41.31 14.19
C ARG A 7 8.84 42.42 14.55
N VAL A 8 7.73 42.49 13.81
CA VAL A 8 6.68 43.49 14.04
C VAL A 8 5.80 43.05 15.19
N VAL A 9 5.73 43.87 16.24
CA VAL A 9 4.90 43.59 17.44
C VAL A 9 3.70 44.51 17.58
N GLU A 10 3.71 45.66 16.90
CA GLU A 10 2.58 46.60 16.90
C GLU A 10 2.40 47.27 15.53
N VAL A 11 1.16 47.29 15.06
CA VAL A 11 0.70 48.09 13.93
C VAL A 11 -0.47 48.95 14.41
N ALA A 12 -0.19 50.22 14.68
CA ALA A 12 -1.19 51.24 15.01
C ALA A 12 -1.25 52.28 13.89
N LEU A 13 -2.35 52.25 13.12
CA LEU A 13 -2.68 53.17 12.03
C LEU A 13 -4.12 53.71 12.14
N PRO A 14 -4.57 54.22 13.30
CA PRO A 14 -5.91 54.77 13.41
C PRO A 14 -6.07 56.08 12.63
N ALA A 15 -7.23 56.31 12.02
CA ALA A 15 -7.56 57.56 11.31
C ALA A 15 -6.60 57.96 10.17
N ASN A 16 -6.22 57.00 9.31
CA ASN A 16 -5.31 57.23 8.18
C ASN A 16 -6.00 57.20 6.81
N GLY A 17 -7.33 57.04 6.74
CA GLY A 17 -8.05 56.93 5.46
C GLY A 17 -7.68 55.68 4.66
N LEU A 18 -7.27 54.60 5.34
CA LEU A 18 -6.98 53.32 4.68
C LEU A 18 -8.29 52.74 4.14
N SER A 19 -8.31 52.40 2.86
CA SER A 19 -9.52 51.89 2.19
C SER A 19 -9.33 50.52 1.56
N GLY A 20 -10.42 49.79 1.37
CA GLY A 20 -10.42 48.45 0.75
C GLY A 20 -10.45 47.32 1.81
N PRO A 21 -10.36 46.05 1.37
CA PRO A 21 -10.39 44.92 2.28
C PRO A 21 -9.11 44.81 3.13
N LEU A 22 -9.26 44.24 4.34
CA LEU A 22 -8.11 43.86 5.15
C LEU A 22 -7.38 42.69 4.44
N PRO A 23 -6.11 42.84 4.03
CA PRO A 23 -5.38 41.80 3.31
C PRO A 23 -5.14 40.58 4.20
N SER A 24 -5.22 39.37 3.63
CA SER A 24 -4.98 38.13 4.38
C SER A 24 -3.53 38.00 4.85
N GLU A 25 -2.60 38.65 4.13
CA GLU A 25 -1.16 38.69 4.39
C GLU A 25 -0.80 39.38 5.70
N ILE A 26 -1.72 40.12 6.33
CA ILE A 26 -1.50 40.67 7.67
C ILE A 26 -1.20 39.57 8.69
N ALA A 27 -1.70 38.35 8.45
CA ALA A 27 -1.46 37.16 9.26
C ALA A 27 0.01 36.71 9.28
N ASN A 28 0.85 37.19 8.36
CA ASN A 28 2.28 36.86 8.32
C ASN A 28 3.09 37.55 9.43
N LEU A 29 2.48 38.49 10.16
CA LEU A 29 3.10 39.18 11.29
C LEU A 29 2.93 38.35 12.57
N THR A 30 3.53 37.16 12.62
CA THR A 30 3.27 36.15 13.67
C THR A 30 3.52 36.60 15.11
N GLU A 31 4.37 37.62 15.31
CA GLU A 31 4.70 38.22 16.62
C GLU A 31 3.83 39.44 16.96
N LEU A 32 2.82 39.77 16.14
CA LEU A 32 2.01 40.97 16.32
C LEU A 32 1.13 40.84 17.56
N ARG A 33 1.31 41.78 18.50
CA ARG A 33 0.55 41.85 19.76
C ARG A 33 -0.57 42.89 19.71
N VAL A 34 -0.39 43.96 18.93
CA VAL A 34 -1.36 45.06 18.83
C VAL A 34 -1.64 45.38 17.36
N LEU A 35 -2.91 45.28 16.96
CA LEU A 35 -3.40 45.73 15.67
C LEU A 35 -4.51 46.77 15.87
N ASN A 36 -4.21 48.03 15.58
CA ASN A 36 -5.15 49.12 15.69
C ASN A 36 -5.32 49.85 14.34
N LEU A 37 -6.44 49.57 13.68
CA LEU A 37 -6.85 50.16 12.41
C LEU A 37 -8.15 50.95 12.55
N ALA A 38 -8.47 51.41 13.76
CA ALA A 38 -9.74 52.08 14.03
C ALA A 38 -9.87 53.44 13.31
N GLY A 39 -11.06 53.77 12.81
CA GLY A 39 -11.31 55.07 12.16
C GLY A 39 -10.78 55.16 10.72
N ASN A 40 -10.80 54.08 9.96
CA ASN A 40 -10.40 54.06 8.54
C ASN A 40 -11.61 53.79 7.64
N ASP A 41 -11.38 53.65 6.33
CA ASP A 41 -12.39 53.37 5.30
C ASP A 41 -12.33 51.89 4.82
N LEU A 42 -11.95 50.98 5.72
CA LEU A 42 -11.84 49.55 5.40
C LEU A 42 -13.22 48.95 5.06
N SER A 43 -13.23 47.99 4.14
CA SER A 43 -14.46 47.41 3.61
C SER A 43 -14.44 45.89 3.45
N GLY A 44 -15.62 45.28 3.32
CA GLY A 44 -15.74 43.82 3.12
C GLY A 44 -15.85 43.03 4.43
N ALA A 45 -15.67 41.71 4.32
CA ALA A 45 -15.70 40.81 5.47
C ALA A 45 -14.37 40.83 6.25
N PHE A 46 -14.43 40.48 7.53
CA PHE A 46 -13.22 40.33 8.33
C PHE A 46 -12.52 39.01 7.95
N PRO A 47 -11.21 39.02 7.63
CA PRO A 47 -10.52 37.83 7.14
C PRO A 47 -10.31 36.79 8.26
N GLY A 48 -10.73 35.55 8.03
CA GLY A 48 -10.49 34.43 8.97
C GLY A 48 -9.01 34.08 9.17
N THR A 49 -8.14 34.48 8.24
CA THR A 49 -6.69 34.23 8.30
C THR A 49 -6.00 34.98 9.45
N ILE A 50 -6.66 35.93 10.10
CA ILE A 50 -6.09 36.66 11.24
C ILE A 50 -5.70 35.73 12.41
N THR A 51 -6.21 34.50 12.41
CA THR A 51 -5.81 33.43 13.34
C THR A 51 -4.32 33.10 13.31
N GLY A 52 -3.57 33.47 12.27
CA GLY A 52 -2.11 33.36 12.27
C GLY A 52 -1.41 34.25 13.32
N LEU A 53 -2.10 35.25 13.87
CA LEU A 53 -1.57 36.19 14.87
C LEU A 53 -1.72 35.66 16.31
N GLN A 54 -1.08 34.53 16.62
CA GLN A 54 -1.22 33.82 17.90
C GLN A 54 -0.76 34.62 19.14
N GLU A 55 0.05 35.67 18.93
CA GLU A 55 0.50 36.58 19.99
C GLU A 55 -0.40 37.83 20.14
N LEU A 56 -1.49 37.94 19.37
CA LEU A 56 -2.36 39.12 19.37
C LEU A 56 -3.09 39.28 20.71
N THR A 57 -2.92 40.45 21.31
CA THR A 57 -3.53 40.85 22.59
C THR A 57 -4.59 41.95 22.41
N GLU A 58 -4.42 42.81 21.41
CA GLU A 58 -5.34 43.92 21.13
C GLU A 58 -5.68 43.98 19.64
N LEU A 59 -6.98 43.94 19.33
CA LEU A 59 -7.54 44.11 18.00
C LEU A 59 -8.58 45.24 18.00
N ARG A 60 -8.24 46.37 17.35
CA ARG A 60 -9.12 47.54 17.23
C ARG A 60 -9.40 47.86 15.76
N MET A 61 -10.65 47.66 15.37
CA MET A 61 -11.17 47.81 14.01
C MET A 61 -12.40 48.72 13.95
N GLY A 62 -12.83 49.27 15.08
CA GLY A 62 -14.03 50.11 15.14
C GLY A 62 -13.95 51.36 14.27
N ARG A 63 -15.10 51.96 13.96
CA ARG A 63 -15.23 53.13 13.06
C ARG A 63 -14.66 52.85 11.67
N ASN A 64 -15.02 51.70 11.09
CA ASN A 64 -14.75 51.33 9.70
C ASN A 64 -16.09 50.94 9.05
N ALA A 65 -16.81 51.92 8.50
CA ALA A 65 -18.21 51.76 8.10
C ALA A 65 -18.42 50.75 6.94
N GLY A 66 -17.37 50.45 6.17
CA GLY A 66 -17.43 49.50 5.07
C GLY A 66 -17.29 48.04 5.50
N LEU A 67 -16.79 47.76 6.71
CA LEU A 67 -16.66 46.39 7.24
C LEU A 67 -18.04 45.85 7.58
N LYS A 68 -18.33 44.61 7.16
CA LYS A 68 -19.65 44.00 7.33
C LYS A 68 -19.60 42.47 7.42
N GLY A 69 -20.61 41.89 8.07
CA GLY A 69 -20.78 40.44 8.20
C GLY A 69 -20.43 39.92 9.60
N VAL A 70 -20.50 38.61 9.79
CA VAL A 70 -20.19 38.00 11.10
C VAL A 70 -18.67 37.95 11.29
N LEU A 71 -18.22 38.22 12.51
CA LEU A 71 -16.84 37.97 12.92
C LEU A 71 -16.52 36.47 12.73
N PRO A 72 -15.43 36.10 12.02
CA PRO A 72 -15.11 34.71 11.75
C PRO A 72 -15.02 33.88 13.02
N PHE A 73 -15.71 32.75 13.06
CA PHE A 73 -15.69 31.84 14.21
C PHE A 73 -14.27 31.44 14.64
N ALA A 74 -13.37 31.34 13.66
CA ALA A 74 -11.95 31.07 13.85
C ALA A 74 -11.24 32.04 14.82
N LEU A 75 -11.76 33.26 15.05
CA LEU A 75 -11.21 34.20 16.03
C LEU A 75 -11.08 33.61 17.44
N ARG A 76 -11.89 32.60 17.79
CA ARG A 76 -11.76 31.88 19.06
C ARG A 76 -10.37 31.27 19.29
N ARG A 77 -9.61 31.00 18.22
CA ARG A 77 -8.24 30.48 18.26
C ARG A 77 -7.21 31.52 18.73
N LEU A 78 -7.59 32.79 18.85
CA LEU A 78 -6.74 33.84 19.39
C LEU A 78 -6.89 33.87 20.91
N GLU A 79 -6.19 32.96 21.59
CA GLU A 79 -6.32 32.72 23.04
C GLU A 79 -5.78 33.86 23.92
N ARG A 80 -4.96 34.76 23.33
CA ARG A 80 -4.30 35.87 24.05
C ARG A 80 -5.02 37.20 23.93
N VAL A 81 -6.09 37.30 23.14
CA VAL A 81 -6.81 38.56 22.94
C VAL A 81 -7.47 39.00 24.25
N ARG A 82 -7.15 40.23 24.66
CA ARG A 82 -7.72 40.91 25.83
C ARG A 82 -8.60 42.09 25.44
N VAL A 83 -8.36 42.69 24.27
CA VAL A 83 -9.14 43.82 23.77
C VAL A 83 -9.63 43.53 22.35
N LEU A 84 -10.95 43.56 22.15
CA LEU A 84 -11.60 43.40 20.85
C LEU A 84 -12.61 44.52 20.61
N ARG A 85 -12.27 45.45 19.71
CA ARG A 85 -13.14 46.58 19.35
C ARG A 85 -13.49 46.59 17.87
N TYR A 86 -14.76 46.55 17.56
CA TYR A 86 -15.34 46.58 16.21
C TYR A 86 -16.64 47.40 16.19
N ASP A 87 -16.84 48.27 17.18
CA ASP A 87 -17.91 49.24 17.28
C ASP A 87 -17.94 50.19 16.08
N ASP A 88 -19.12 50.71 15.72
CA ASP A 88 -19.32 51.55 14.53
C ASP A 88 -18.84 50.90 13.22
N THR A 89 -19.11 49.60 13.06
CA THR A 89 -18.97 48.84 11.80
C THR A 89 -20.26 48.09 11.51
N GLY A 90 -20.36 47.44 10.34
CA GLY A 90 -21.39 46.44 10.05
C GLY A 90 -21.03 45.02 10.50
N LEU A 91 -19.96 44.85 11.30
CA LEU A 91 -19.55 43.55 11.84
C LEU A 91 -20.38 43.20 13.08
N CYS A 92 -20.64 41.91 13.28
CA CYS A 92 -21.32 41.41 14.48
C CYS A 92 -20.67 40.12 15.01
N ALA A 93 -20.70 39.92 16.33
CA ALA A 93 -20.20 38.71 16.97
C ALA A 93 -21.21 37.56 16.83
N SER A 94 -20.71 36.37 16.46
CA SER A 94 -21.52 35.17 16.30
C SER A 94 -22.22 34.81 17.61
N PRO A 95 -23.53 34.52 17.61
CA PRO A 95 -24.27 34.14 18.80
C PRO A 95 -24.06 32.67 19.21
N SER A 96 -23.24 31.90 18.47
CA SER A 96 -22.93 30.52 18.82
C SER A 96 -22.33 30.42 20.23
N PRO A 97 -22.73 29.43 21.07
CA PRO A 97 -22.23 29.27 22.43
C PRO A 97 -20.70 29.25 22.53
N GLY A 98 -20.00 28.55 21.62
CA GLY A 98 -18.54 28.48 21.61
C GLY A 98 -17.86 29.83 21.33
N PHE A 99 -18.40 30.62 20.40
CA PHE A 99 -17.90 31.97 20.14
C PHE A 99 -18.22 32.90 21.31
N GLN A 100 -19.41 32.80 21.89
CA GLN A 100 -19.82 33.60 23.04
C GLN A 100 -19.01 33.29 24.31
N ALA A 101 -18.63 32.03 24.52
CA ALA A 101 -17.74 31.64 25.62
C ALA A 101 -16.35 32.31 25.48
N TRP A 102 -15.76 32.28 24.27
CA TRP A 102 -14.52 33.00 23.99
C TRP A 102 -14.72 34.53 24.10
N TYR A 103 -15.76 35.08 23.48
CA TYR A 103 -16.06 36.50 23.45
C TYR A 103 -16.28 37.08 24.86
N ALA A 104 -16.97 36.35 25.74
CA ALA A 104 -17.19 36.72 27.13
C ALA A 104 -15.93 36.63 28.01
N ALA A 105 -14.90 35.90 27.58
CA ALA A 105 -13.62 35.80 28.28
C ALA A 105 -12.65 36.95 27.95
N ILE A 106 -12.97 37.80 26.97
CA ILE A 106 -12.16 38.95 26.57
C ILE A 106 -12.41 40.10 27.55
N GLU A 107 -11.34 40.70 28.09
CA GLU A 107 -11.40 41.74 29.14
C GLU A 107 -12.14 43.01 28.68
N GLU A 108 -11.93 43.43 27.44
CA GLU A 108 -12.62 44.59 26.84
C GLU A 108 -13.19 44.22 25.48
N THR A 109 -14.51 44.30 25.33
CA THR A 109 -15.19 44.14 24.05
C THR A 109 -16.08 45.33 23.72
N ALA A 110 -16.17 45.67 22.44
CA ALA A 110 -17.14 46.65 21.96
C ALA A 110 -17.52 46.38 20.51
N GLY A 111 -18.82 46.19 20.28
CA GLY A 111 -19.43 45.98 18.98
C GLY A 111 -20.77 45.27 19.10
N ALA A 112 -21.44 45.02 17.97
CA ALA A 112 -22.76 44.41 17.95
C ALA A 112 -22.70 42.87 18.11
N LEU A 113 -23.75 42.28 18.68
CA LEU A 113 -24.08 40.86 18.51
C LEU A 113 -24.93 40.70 17.23
N CYS A 114 -24.89 39.55 16.56
CA CYS A 114 -25.74 39.36 15.39
C CYS A 114 -27.20 39.13 15.83
N ASP A 115 -28.12 39.97 15.33
CA ASP A 115 -29.55 39.96 15.71
C ASP A 115 -30.36 38.82 15.04
N ASN A 116 -29.85 38.26 13.95
CA ASN A 116 -30.39 37.10 13.25
C ASN A 116 -29.26 36.12 12.99
N VAL A 117 -29.29 34.94 13.60
CA VAL A 117 -28.53 33.81 13.06
C VAL A 117 -29.39 33.24 11.94
N GLU A 118 -29.00 33.45 10.69
CA GLU A 118 -29.61 32.70 9.60
C GLU A 118 -29.41 31.22 9.91
N GLU A 119 -30.52 30.48 10.04
CA GLU A 119 -30.43 29.03 10.15
C GLU A 119 -29.71 28.50 8.91
N VAL A 120 -28.81 27.54 9.10
CA VAL A 120 -28.06 26.98 7.98
C VAL A 120 -28.45 25.55 7.75
N THR A 121 -28.70 25.21 6.49
CA THR A 121 -28.89 23.83 6.06
C THR A 121 -27.54 23.25 5.68
N VAL A 122 -27.13 22.17 6.33
CA VAL A 122 -25.94 21.40 5.94
C VAL A 122 -26.33 20.01 5.46
N PHE A 123 -25.52 19.46 4.55
CA PHE A 123 -25.62 18.08 4.09
C PHE A 123 -24.32 17.34 4.34
N MET A 124 -24.39 16.01 4.36
CA MET A 124 -23.23 15.15 4.46
C MET A 124 -23.23 14.10 3.36
N PRO A 125 -23.07 14.51 2.08
CA PRO A 125 -23.22 13.64 0.92
C PRO A 125 -22.31 12.40 0.92
N MET A 126 -21.15 12.47 1.57
CA MET A 126 -20.18 11.38 1.61
C MET A 126 -19.46 11.33 2.96
N VAL A 127 -19.30 10.12 3.48
CA VAL A 127 -18.40 9.81 4.59
C VAL A 127 -17.77 8.45 4.31
N TYR A 128 -16.44 8.38 4.28
CA TYR A 128 -15.74 7.13 4.03
C TYR A 128 -14.34 7.12 4.65
N LEU A 129 -13.76 5.93 4.78
CA LEU A 129 -12.38 5.72 5.21
C LEU A 129 -11.52 5.23 4.03
N THR A 130 -10.35 5.82 3.83
CA THR A 130 -9.42 5.46 2.76
C THR A 130 -8.08 4.98 3.32
N GLN A 131 -7.67 3.76 2.96
CA GLN A 131 -6.34 3.21 3.30
C GLN A 131 -5.34 3.28 2.13
N SER A 132 -5.85 3.28 0.90
CA SER A 132 -5.08 3.44 -0.33
C SER A 132 -5.97 4.05 -1.41
N VAL A 133 -7.13 3.45 -1.66
CA VAL A 133 -8.19 3.87 -2.60
C VAL A 133 -9.55 3.66 -1.97
N GLN A 134 -10.55 4.46 -2.33
CA GLN A 134 -11.91 4.32 -1.82
C GLN A 134 -12.94 4.91 -2.79
N THR A 135 -14.13 4.32 -2.81
CA THR A 135 -15.27 4.83 -3.57
C THR A 135 -16.08 5.82 -2.73
N PRO A 136 -16.85 6.75 -3.35
CA PRO A 136 -17.79 7.62 -2.65
C PRO A 136 -18.75 6.92 -1.69
N SER A 137 -19.12 5.67 -2.00
CA SER A 137 -20.04 4.85 -1.19
C SER A 137 -19.34 4.07 -0.06
N GLY A 138 -18.01 4.13 0.05
CA GLY A 138 -17.26 3.37 1.05
C GLY A 138 -17.20 1.86 0.76
N SER A 139 -17.35 1.44 -0.50
CA SER A 139 -17.50 0.03 -0.86
C SER A 139 -16.17 -0.74 -0.95
N VAL A 140 -15.02 -0.07 -0.98
CA VAL A 140 -13.71 -0.74 -0.93
C VAL A 140 -13.46 -1.23 0.49
N ARG A 141 -13.22 -2.53 0.63
CA ARG A 141 -12.93 -3.18 1.92
C ARG A 141 -11.70 -2.59 2.59
N LEU A 142 -11.77 -2.44 3.90
CA LEU A 142 -10.65 -2.02 4.75
C LEU A 142 -9.88 -3.25 5.23
N VAL A 143 -8.56 -3.14 5.28
CA VAL A 143 -7.67 -4.14 5.89
C VAL A 143 -7.55 -3.85 7.38
N ALA A 144 -7.74 -4.86 8.22
CA ALA A 144 -7.61 -4.74 9.66
C ALA A 144 -6.19 -4.31 10.08
N ASN A 145 -6.05 -3.57 11.18
CA ASN A 145 -4.76 -3.12 11.73
C ASN A 145 -3.95 -2.21 10.78
N ARG A 146 -4.65 -1.40 9.98
CA ARG A 146 -4.02 -0.44 9.07
C ARG A 146 -4.71 0.91 9.16
N ASP A 147 -3.89 1.95 9.31
CA ASP A 147 -4.35 3.34 9.38
C ASP A 147 -5.22 3.72 8.19
N ALA A 148 -6.25 4.51 8.45
CA ALA A 148 -7.19 4.96 7.43
C ALA A 148 -7.48 6.46 7.59
N LEU A 149 -7.60 7.17 6.46
CA LEU A 149 -8.04 8.56 6.45
C LEU A 149 -9.56 8.57 6.43
N LEU A 150 -10.19 8.97 7.52
CA LEU A 150 -11.61 9.28 7.54
C LEU A 150 -11.84 10.65 6.91
N ARG A 151 -12.72 10.71 5.92
CA ARG A 151 -13.19 11.95 5.30
C ARG A 151 -14.69 12.08 5.45
N ALA A 152 -15.14 13.24 5.92
CA ALA A 152 -16.55 13.62 5.98
C ALA A 152 -16.74 14.91 5.17
N PHE A 153 -17.59 14.85 4.16
CA PHE A 153 -17.85 15.96 3.24
C PHE A 153 -19.09 16.70 3.70
N VAL A 154 -18.91 17.73 4.51
CA VAL A 154 -20.02 18.58 4.96
C VAL A 154 -20.18 19.73 3.96
N THR A 155 -21.37 19.86 3.37
CA THR A 155 -21.70 20.92 2.40
C THR A 155 -22.85 21.80 2.91
N SER A 156 -23.06 22.96 2.28
CA SER A 156 -24.11 23.94 2.63
C SER A 156 -24.74 24.56 1.38
N GLU A 157 -26.05 24.78 1.37
CA GLU A 157 -26.73 25.51 0.26
C GLU A 157 -26.30 26.98 0.17
N GLN A 158 -25.83 27.54 1.28
CA GLN A 158 -25.41 28.93 1.37
C GLN A 158 -23.89 29.02 1.25
N PRO A 159 -23.33 29.47 0.10
CA PRO A 159 -21.91 29.75 0.00
C PRO A 159 -21.55 30.85 1.00
N GLY A 160 -20.59 30.55 1.89
CA GLY A 160 -20.11 31.50 2.90
C GLY A 160 -20.80 31.46 4.27
N GLY A 161 -21.50 30.37 4.60
CA GLY A 161 -22.02 30.14 5.96
C GLY A 161 -20.97 30.41 7.05
N PHE A 162 -21.30 31.28 8.00
CA PHE A 162 -20.37 31.97 8.91
C PHE A 162 -19.88 31.14 10.12
N PHE A 163 -19.85 29.81 10.01
CA PHE A 163 -19.54 28.92 11.12
C PHE A 163 -18.66 27.74 10.67
N GLU A 164 -17.87 27.24 11.60
CA GLU A 164 -17.01 26.07 11.43
C GLU A 164 -17.51 25.03 12.44
N PRO A 165 -18.54 24.23 12.08
CA PRO A 165 -19.10 23.26 13.01
C PRO A 165 -17.99 22.29 13.40
N GLU A 166 -17.92 21.95 14.69
CA GLU A 166 -17.07 20.84 15.12
C GLU A 166 -17.62 19.56 14.49
N VAL A 167 -16.77 18.71 13.92
CA VAL A 167 -17.20 17.42 13.39
C VAL A 167 -16.48 16.34 14.18
N VAL A 168 -17.22 15.42 14.77
CA VAL A 168 -16.68 14.37 15.64
C VAL A 168 -17.03 13.02 15.05
N ALA A 169 -16.04 12.14 14.96
CA ALA A 169 -16.24 10.73 14.64
C ALA A 169 -16.11 9.89 15.90
N VAL A 170 -17.02 8.94 16.07
CA VAL A 170 -17.04 7.97 17.16
C VAL A 170 -17.05 6.57 16.57
N PHE A 171 -16.18 5.70 17.08
CA PHE A 171 -16.08 4.31 16.69
C PHE A 171 -16.47 3.43 17.87
N THR A 172 -17.32 2.45 17.58
CA THR A 172 -17.81 1.48 18.54
C THR A 172 -17.29 0.11 18.18
N GLY A 173 -16.74 -0.61 19.16
CA GLY A 173 -16.23 -1.96 18.99
C GLY A 173 -17.35 -3.00 18.85
N PRO A 174 -17.00 -4.26 18.55
CA PRO A 174 -17.96 -5.36 18.40
C PRO A 174 -18.80 -5.64 19.66
N GLU A 175 -18.32 -5.25 20.83
CA GLU A 175 -19.01 -5.40 22.12
C GLU A 175 -19.94 -4.21 22.45
N GLY A 176 -19.99 -3.19 21.59
CA GLY A 176 -20.83 -2.00 21.75
C GLY A 176 -20.19 -0.88 22.59
N ASP A 177 -18.93 -1.02 22.98
CA ASP A 177 -18.15 -0.02 23.69
C ASP A 177 -17.52 1.02 22.75
N GLU A 178 -17.45 2.27 23.18
CA GLU A 178 -16.72 3.32 22.46
C GLU A 178 -15.22 3.02 22.52
N VAL A 179 -14.61 2.68 21.37
CA VAL A 179 -13.19 2.34 21.27
C VAL A 179 -12.35 3.53 20.80
N HIS A 180 -12.97 4.51 20.13
CA HIS A 180 -12.28 5.70 19.65
C HIS A 180 -13.24 6.88 19.45
N ARG A 181 -12.76 8.08 19.75
CA ARG A 181 -13.45 9.35 19.48
C ARG A 181 -12.42 10.37 19.00
N VAL A 182 -12.72 11.04 17.90
CA VAL A 182 -11.81 12.01 17.29
C VAL A 182 -12.56 13.22 16.74
N ALA A 183 -12.09 14.41 17.08
CA ALA A 183 -12.51 15.64 16.41
C ALA A 183 -11.79 15.74 15.06
N MET A 184 -12.55 15.91 13.99
CA MET A 184 -12.05 16.00 12.63
C MET A 184 -11.69 17.43 12.28
N THR A 185 -10.64 17.61 11.49
CA THR A 185 -10.12 18.93 11.12
C THR A 185 -10.43 19.28 9.67
N ARG A 186 -10.80 20.54 9.42
CA ARG A 186 -10.87 21.14 8.09
C ARG A 186 -10.03 22.42 8.09
N HIS A 187 -9.36 22.70 6.98
CA HIS A 187 -8.49 23.87 6.86
C HIS A 187 -9.12 25.02 6.04
N ALA A 188 -10.19 24.76 5.26
CA ALA A 188 -10.97 25.82 4.64
C ALA A 188 -11.82 26.62 5.65
N ASN A 189 -11.81 27.95 5.46
CA ASN A 189 -12.53 28.92 6.28
C ASN A 189 -14.05 28.97 6.02
N GLN A 190 -14.57 28.18 5.09
CA GLN A 190 -15.98 28.15 4.69
C GLN A 190 -16.42 26.71 4.42
N ILE A 191 -17.69 26.41 4.70
CA ILE A 191 -18.33 25.16 4.27
C ILE A 191 -18.54 25.23 2.75
N PRO A 192 -18.06 24.25 1.97
CA PRO A 192 -18.26 24.24 0.52
C PRO A 192 -19.73 24.01 0.15
N THR A 193 -20.13 24.41 -1.05
CA THR A 193 -21.46 24.11 -1.59
C THR A 193 -21.57 22.69 -2.12
N ASP A 194 -20.44 22.14 -2.57
CA ASP A 194 -20.35 20.83 -3.21
C ASP A 194 -19.20 20.03 -2.60
N ALA A 195 -19.36 18.72 -2.58
CA ALA A 195 -18.30 17.84 -2.12
C ALA A 195 -17.24 17.70 -3.21
N ASP A 196 -15.97 17.87 -2.84
CA ASP A 196 -14.82 17.74 -3.74
C ASP A 196 -13.80 16.78 -3.14
N GLU A 197 -13.80 15.55 -3.64
CA GLU A 197 -12.83 14.53 -3.22
C GLU A 197 -11.38 14.93 -3.54
N GLY A 198 -11.16 15.79 -4.55
CA GLY A 198 -9.84 16.22 -4.99
C GLY A 198 -9.19 17.30 -4.13
N ASN A 199 -9.86 17.74 -3.07
CA ASN A 199 -9.36 18.80 -2.19
C ASN A 199 -9.54 18.45 -0.71
N LEU A 200 -8.42 18.16 -0.02
CA LEU A 200 -8.42 17.86 1.42
C LEU A 200 -8.95 19.03 2.27
N GLU A 201 -8.77 20.27 1.79
CA GLU A 201 -9.20 21.46 2.51
C GLU A 201 -10.73 21.58 2.59
N LEU A 202 -11.46 20.92 1.67
CA LEU A 202 -12.91 20.99 1.53
C LEU A 202 -13.66 19.83 2.21
N SER A 203 -12.95 18.91 2.86
CA SER A 203 -13.51 17.87 3.72
C SER A 203 -13.02 18.00 5.15
N TYR A 204 -13.81 17.50 6.10
CA TYR A 204 -13.29 17.22 7.44
C TYR A 204 -12.51 15.92 7.37
N ASN A 205 -11.31 15.91 7.96
CA ASN A 205 -10.40 14.77 7.88
C ASN A 205 -9.89 14.38 9.27
N ALA A 206 -9.69 13.09 9.48
CA ALA A 206 -8.98 12.53 10.64
C ALA A 206 -8.25 11.25 10.22
N VAL A 207 -7.03 11.05 10.72
CA VAL A 207 -6.35 9.75 10.61
C VAL A 207 -6.84 8.87 11.74
N ILE A 208 -7.39 7.72 11.37
CA ILE A 208 -7.86 6.70 12.30
C ILE A 208 -6.76 5.64 12.43
N PRO A 209 -6.22 5.41 13.64
CA PRO A 209 -5.18 4.42 13.86
C PRO A 209 -5.64 3.01 13.50
N GLY A 210 -4.74 2.21 12.95
CA GLY A 210 -5.02 0.85 12.49
C GLY A 210 -5.61 -0.05 13.57
N GLU A 211 -5.20 0.11 14.84
CA GLU A 211 -5.73 -0.66 15.98
C GLU A 211 -7.24 -0.49 16.21
N ILE A 212 -7.83 0.60 15.71
CA ILE A 212 -9.28 0.84 15.75
C ILE A 212 -9.98 0.13 14.59
N ILE A 213 -9.29 -0.04 13.46
CA ILE A 213 -9.80 -0.67 12.25
C ILE A 213 -9.72 -2.19 12.40
N VAL A 214 -10.74 -2.77 13.04
CA VAL A 214 -10.86 -4.21 13.26
C VAL A 214 -12.23 -4.74 12.82
N PRO A 215 -12.38 -6.04 12.51
CA PRO A 215 -13.68 -6.62 12.14
C PRO A 215 -14.76 -6.36 13.20
N GLY A 216 -15.92 -5.88 12.76
CA GLY A 216 -17.08 -5.59 13.62
C GLY A 216 -17.09 -4.19 14.23
N VAL A 217 -16.11 -3.32 13.90
CA VAL A 217 -16.17 -1.91 14.28
C VAL A 217 -17.25 -1.17 13.49
N GLU A 218 -17.94 -0.26 14.15
CA GLU A 218 -18.93 0.62 13.54
C GLU A 218 -18.57 2.10 13.79
N MET A 219 -19.07 2.99 12.94
CA MET A 219 -18.76 4.42 12.99
C MET A 219 -20.02 5.27 13.00
N VAL A 220 -19.93 6.38 13.72
CA VAL A 220 -20.86 7.51 13.66
C VAL A 220 -20.05 8.79 13.44
N VAL A 221 -20.51 9.68 12.56
CA VAL A 221 -19.97 11.03 12.42
C VAL A 221 -21.08 12.03 12.74
N GLU A 222 -20.79 12.97 13.63
CA GLU A 222 -21.72 14.01 14.09
C GLU A 222 -21.16 15.40 13.78
N VAL A 223 -22.00 16.25 13.21
CA VAL A 223 -21.73 17.66 12.95
C VAL A 223 -22.34 18.45 14.10
N ASP A 224 -21.46 19.12 14.82
CA ASP A 224 -21.73 19.98 15.97
C ASP A 224 -22.58 19.26 17.05
N PRO A 225 -22.03 18.19 17.66
CA PRO A 225 -22.75 17.39 18.67
C PRO A 225 -23.17 18.20 19.91
N GLU A 226 -22.51 19.32 20.19
CA GLU A 226 -22.85 20.23 21.29
C GLU A 226 -23.98 21.23 20.94
N GLY A 227 -24.48 21.22 19.71
CA GLY A 227 -25.60 22.06 19.27
C GLY A 227 -25.30 23.56 19.29
N THR A 228 -24.08 23.95 18.92
CA THR A 228 -23.65 25.34 18.90
C THR A 228 -24.05 26.12 17.64
N VAL A 229 -24.48 25.41 16.59
CA VAL A 229 -24.89 25.94 15.29
C VAL A 229 -26.41 25.82 15.12
N PRO A 230 -27.11 26.88 14.71
CA PRO A 230 -28.55 26.84 14.47
C PRO A 230 -28.83 26.21 13.10
N PHE A 231 -28.88 24.89 13.07
CA PHE A 231 -29.23 24.16 11.85
C PHE A 231 -30.73 24.22 11.55
N THR A 232 -31.09 24.29 10.26
CA THR A 232 -32.48 24.09 9.84
C THR A 232 -32.89 22.64 10.11
N ALA A 233 -34.20 22.39 10.26
CA ALA A 233 -34.73 21.03 10.45
C ALA A 233 -34.43 20.05 9.30
N GLY A 234 -34.02 20.54 8.12
CA GLY A 234 -33.64 19.72 6.97
C GLY A 234 -32.17 19.33 6.93
N SER A 235 -31.38 19.72 7.94
CA SER A 235 -29.93 19.48 7.96
C SER A 235 -29.58 18.01 8.27
N GLU A 236 -28.54 17.51 7.59
CA GLU A 236 -27.96 16.20 7.84
C GLU A 236 -26.76 16.35 8.78
N THR A 237 -27.03 16.44 10.08
CA THR A 237 -25.98 16.65 11.10
C THR A 237 -25.35 15.35 11.60
N ARG A 238 -25.73 14.20 11.02
CA ARG A 238 -25.27 12.89 11.49
C ARG A 238 -25.18 11.88 10.36
N PHE A 239 -24.10 11.11 10.34
CA PHE A 239 -23.91 9.96 9.47
C PHE A 239 -23.65 8.68 10.30
N PRO A 240 -24.36 7.57 10.01
CA PRO A 240 -25.61 7.55 9.25
C PRO A 240 -26.69 8.35 9.99
N GLY A 241 -27.76 8.77 9.31
CA GLY A 241 -28.84 9.55 9.95
C GLY A 241 -29.53 8.85 11.13
N GLN A 242 -29.40 7.52 11.24
CA GLN A 242 -29.86 6.69 12.35
C GLN A 242 -28.90 5.50 12.55
N GLY A 243 -28.73 5.03 13.78
CA GLY A 243 -27.88 3.86 14.09
C GLY A 243 -26.39 4.16 13.89
N SER A 244 -25.64 3.19 13.40
CA SER A 244 -24.19 3.23 13.18
C SER A 244 -23.85 2.61 11.81
N ALA A 245 -22.78 3.07 11.18
CA ALA A 245 -22.31 2.53 9.91
C ALA A 245 -21.28 1.43 10.18
N PRO A 246 -21.60 0.14 9.90
CA PRO A 246 -20.63 -0.93 10.06
C PRO A 246 -19.50 -0.79 9.03
N LEU A 247 -18.26 -0.94 9.48
CA LEU A 247 -17.11 -0.91 8.57
C LEU A 247 -16.84 -2.31 8.02
N ASN A 248 -16.69 -2.41 6.69
CA ASN A 248 -16.34 -3.66 6.02
C ASN A 248 -14.84 -3.92 6.14
N VAL A 249 -14.42 -4.43 7.31
CA VAL A 249 -13.02 -4.71 7.64
C VAL A 249 -12.70 -6.19 7.50
N VAL A 250 -11.61 -6.50 6.80
CA VAL A 250 -11.12 -7.87 6.58
C VAL A 250 -9.69 -8.02 7.10
N ALA A 251 -9.41 -9.15 7.75
CA ALA A 251 -8.04 -9.53 8.09
C ALA A 251 -7.37 -10.19 6.89
N VAL A 252 -6.16 -9.76 6.56
CA VAL A 252 -5.31 -10.40 5.54
C VAL A 252 -4.00 -10.86 6.19
N PRO A 253 -3.39 -11.99 5.77
CA PRO A 253 -2.11 -12.42 6.30
C PRO A 253 -1.01 -11.37 6.11
N PRO A 254 0.06 -11.39 6.93
CA PRO A 254 1.22 -10.51 6.77
C PRO A 254 1.91 -10.69 5.40
N MET A 255 2.39 -9.59 4.81
CA MET A 255 3.22 -9.65 3.62
C MET A 255 4.68 -9.83 4.03
N GLN A 256 5.26 -10.98 3.68
CA GLN A 256 6.67 -11.29 3.91
C GLN A 256 7.36 -11.37 2.55
N LEU A 257 8.33 -10.49 2.30
CA LEU A 257 9.06 -10.41 1.04
C LEU A 257 10.54 -10.71 1.27
N ALA A 258 11.06 -11.78 0.69
CA ALA A 258 12.50 -12.05 0.63
C ALA A 258 13.08 -11.38 -0.62
N LEU A 259 14.16 -10.60 -0.45
CA LEU A 259 14.91 -10.04 -1.57
C LEU A 259 16.17 -10.86 -1.78
N VAL A 260 16.27 -11.53 -2.93
CA VAL A 260 17.39 -12.43 -3.25
C VAL A 260 18.25 -11.76 -4.31
N PRO A 261 19.51 -11.35 -4.00
CA PRO A 261 20.40 -10.86 -5.03
C PRO A 261 20.81 -12.03 -5.93
N VAL A 262 20.49 -11.94 -7.22
CA VAL A 262 20.80 -12.98 -8.21
C VAL A 262 22.03 -12.56 -9.00
N ILE A 263 23.05 -13.43 -9.02
CA ILE A 263 24.32 -13.21 -9.71
C ILE A 263 24.53 -14.33 -10.72
N THR A 264 24.76 -13.99 -11.99
CA THR A 264 25.10 -14.98 -13.02
C THR A 264 26.58 -15.39 -12.91
N THR A 265 26.91 -16.63 -13.25
CA THR A 265 28.30 -17.09 -13.21
C THR A 265 29.13 -16.66 -14.43
N THR A 266 28.48 -16.34 -15.55
CA THR A 266 29.16 -15.95 -16.79
C THR A 266 29.54 -14.47 -16.82
N GLU A 267 28.64 -13.61 -16.33
CA GLU A 267 28.82 -12.16 -16.29
C GLU A 267 28.35 -11.61 -14.93
N PRO A 268 29.11 -11.90 -13.83
CA PRO A 268 28.67 -11.57 -12.49
C PRO A 268 28.61 -10.06 -12.27
N ASP A 269 27.41 -9.53 -12.05
CA ASP A 269 27.19 -8.18 -11.56
C ASP A 269 26.90 -8.20 -10.06
N THR A 270 27.86 -7.74 -9.28
CA THR A 270 27.77 -7.67 -7.81
C THR A 270 27.15 -6.36 -7.31
N SER A 271 26.81 -5.42 -8.19
CA SER A 271 26.19 -4.14 -7.83
C SER A 271 24.81 -4.29 -7.17
N VAL A 272 24.13 -5.41 -7.39
CA VAL A 272 22.87 -5.73 -6.72
C VAL A 272 23.04 -6.02 -5.23
N LEU A 273 24.23 -6.45 -4.79
CA LEU A 273 24.49 -6.84 -3.40
C LEU A 273 24.32 -5.67 -2.42
N SER A 274 24.97 -4.54 -2.71
CA SER A 274 24.91 -3.37 -1.83
C SER A 274 23.51 -2.80 -1.76
N TRP A 275 22.75 -2.91 -2.86
CA TRP A 275 21.35 -2.49 -2.90
C TRP A 275 20.49 -3.38 -1.99
N VAL A 276 20.54 -4.71 -2.15
CA VAL A 276 19.74 -5.64 -1.35
C VAL A 276 20.07 -5.54 0.15
N ARG A 277 21.36 -5.52 0.51
CA ARG A 277 21.80 -5.44 1.92
C ARG A 277 21.34 -4.16 2.64
N GLY A 278 21.10 -3.09 1.89
CA GLY A 278 20.66 -1.80 2.44
C GLY A 278 19.15 -1.68 2.63
N ILE A 279 18.34 -2.66 2.21
CA ILE A 279 16.89 -2.55 2.22
C ILE A 279 16.30 -2.99 3.57
N SER A 280 15.37 -2.18 4.04
CA SER A 280 14.48 -2.42 5.17
C SER A 280 13.03 -2.17 4.75
N ALA A 281 12.06 -2.50 5.61
CA ALA A 281 10.64 -2.36 5.29
C ALA A 281 10.21 -0.90 5.03
N ASP A 282 10.95 0.06 5.59
CA ASP A 282 10.73 1.50 5.45
C ASP A 282 11.58 2.14 4.34
N SER A 283 12.31 1.32 3.57
CA SER A 283 13.15 1.84 2.49
C SER A 283 12.29 2.40 1.34
N PRO A 284 12.67 3.58 0.76
CA PRO A 284 11.92 4.20 -0.35
C PRO A 284 11.66 3.27 -1.54
N GLN A 285 12.52 2.26 -1.72
CA GLN A 285 12.42 1.26 -2.77
C GLN A 285 11.18 0.35 -2.65
N LEU A 286 10.62 0.20 -1.45
CA LEU A 286 9.47 -0.66 -1.17
C LEU A 286 8.19 0.13 -0.86
N GLU A 287 8.28 1.45 -0.75
CA GLU A 287 7.18 2.30 -0.34
C GLU A 287 5.95 2.17 -1.26
N LEU A 288 6.15 2.14 -2.58
CA LEU A 288 5.03 1.97 -3.52
C LEU A 288 4.28 0.65 -3.26
N LEU A 289 5.01 -0.46 -3.15
CA LEU A 289 4.42 -1.76 -2.85
C LEU A 289 3.72 -1.75 -1.49
N ARG A 290 4.37 -1.19 -0.46
CA ARG A 290 3.83 -1.19 0.91
C ARG A 290 2.57 -0.34 1.07
N HIS A 291 2.52 0.83 0.44
CA HIS A 291 1.46 1.81 0.67
C HIS A 291 0.32 1.71 -0.34
N ALA A 292 0.57 1.31 -1.60
CA ALA A 292 -0.50 1.18 -2.58
C ALA A 292 -1.31 -0.13 -2.41
N PHE A 293 -0.67 -1.22 -2.00
CA PHE A 293 -1.31 -2.54 -1.86
C PHE A 293 -1.95 -2.75 -0.49
N PRO A 294 -3.00 -3.59 -0.36
CA PRO A 294 -3.74 -3.86 0.88
C PRO A 294 -2.96 -4.73 1.89
N PHE A 295 -1.82 -4.26 2.40
CA PHE A 295 -1.09 -4.92 3.49
C PHE A 295 -1.21 -4.12 4.79
N ALA A 296 -1.49 -4.79 5.90
CA ALA A 296 -1.37 -4.20 7.23
C ALA A 296 0.04 -4.42 7.78
N GLU A 297 0.45 -5.68 7.86
CA GLU A 297 1.82 -6.05 8.21
C GLU A 297 2.65 -6.28 6.95
N PHE A 298 3.82 -5.62 6.88
CA PHE A 298 4.77 -5.77 5.79
C PHE A 298 6.18 -5.94 6.37
N SER A 299 6.85 -7.03 5.99
CA SER A 299 8.22 -7.30 6.36
C SER A 299 9.03 -7.66 5.14
N VAL A 300 10.29 -7.23 5.14
CA VAL A 300 11.26 -7.58 4.10
C VAL A 300 12.44 -8.28 4.74
N SER A 301 12.97 -9.29 4.06
CA SER A 301 14.18 -9.98 4.46
C SER A 301 15.19 -10.04 3.32
N PRO A 302 16.23 -9.18 3.35
CA PRO A 302 17.37 -9.33 2.46
C PRO A 302 18.05 -10.69 2.65
N ARG A 303 18.38 -11.37 1.55
CA ARG A 303 19.12 -12.63 1.55
C ARG A 303 20.56 -12.43 1.10
N GLU A 304 21.38 -13.43 1.39
CA GLU A 304 22.70 -13.56 0.78
C GLU A 304 22.56 -13.90 -0.70
N PRO A 305 23.58 -13.63 -1.54
CA PRO A 305 23.46 -13.85 -2.97
C PRO A 305 23.20 -15.30 -3.32
N TYR A 306 22.35 -15.45 -4.34
CA TYR A 306 22.10 -16.67 -5.06
C TYR A 306 22.82 -16.62 -6.41
N TYR A 307 23.51 -17.70 -6.77
CA TYR A 307 24.29 -17.79 -8.01
C TYR A 307 23.64 -18.75 -8.99
N THR A 308 23.51 -18.30 -10.23
CA THR A 308 22.89 -19.09 -11.30
C THR A 308 23.82 -19.18 -12.51
N SER A 309 23.83 -20.35 -13.16
CA SER A 309 24.47 -20.51 -14.48
C SER A 309 23.52 -20.22 -15.63
N GLN A 310 22.30 -19.74 -15.36
CA GLN A 310 21.30 -19.46 -16.39
C GLN A 310 21.65 -18.25 -17.24
N ASN A 311 21.29 -18.31 -18.53
CA ASN A 311 21.36 -17.17 -19.41
C ASN A 311 20.09 -16.31 -19.28
N LEU A 312 20.19 -15.32 -18.38
CA LEU A 312 19.10 -14.40 -18.06
C LEU A 312 18.73 -13.43 -19.20
N ALA A 313 19.51 -13.37 -20.29
CA ALA A 313 19.13 -12.64 -21.49
C ALA A 313 18.06 -13.38 -22.34
N THR A 314 17.68 -14.61 -21.97
CA THR A 314 16.70 -15.43 -22.71
C THR A 314 15.46 -15.71 -21.88
N THR A 315 14.30 -15.84 -22.52
CA THR A 315 13.05 -16.23 -21.84
C THR A 315 13.19 -17.57 -21.12
N VAL A 316 13.83 -18.56 -21.77
CA VAL A 316 14.05 -19.89 -21.18
C VAL A 316 14.88 -19.78 -19.89
N GLY A 317 15.98 -19.02 -19.90
CA GLY A 317 16.80 -18.82 -18.69
C GLY A 317 16.07 -18.07 -17.58
N GLN A 318 15.22 -17.10 -17.93
CA GLN A 318 14.39 -16.37 -16.96
C GLN A 318 13.32 -17.28 -16.32
N VAL A 319 12.64 -18.12 -17.11
CA VAL A 319 11.65 -19.07 -16.60
C VAL A 319 12.32 -20.16 -15.74
N ALA A 320 13.50 -20.63 -16.13
CA ALA A 320 14.26 -21.58 -15.32
C ALA A 320 14.71 -20.98 -13.98
N LEU A 321 15.04 -19.68 -13.94
CA LEU A 321 15.36 -18.99 -12.68
C LEU A 321 14.19 -18.98 -11.68
N PHE A 322 12.92 -19.00 -12.14
CA PHE A 322 11.80 -19.14 -11.21
C PHE A 322 11.85 -20.45 -10.43
N GLY A 323 12.15 -21.56 -11.11
CA GLY A 323 12.28 -22.85 -10.45
C GLY A 323 13.47 -22.91 -9.49
N GLU A 324 14.55 -22.22 -9.83
CA GLU A 324 15.71 -22.05 -8.95
C GLU A 324 15.37 -21.29 -7.67
N LEU A 325 14.65 -20.18 -7.79
CA LEU A 325 14.21 -19.38 -6.64
C LEU A 325 13.08 -20.07 -5.85
N GLU A 326 12.25 -20.89 -6.48
CA GLU A 326 11.31 -21.77 -5.78
C GLU A 326 12.05 -22.83 -4.95
N ALA A 327 13.18 -23.36 -5.46
CA ALA A 327 14.03 -24.26 -4.69
C ALA A 327 14.68 -23.54 -3.50
N VAL A 328 15.17 -22.30 -3.69
CA VAL A 328 15.67 -21.47 -2.59
C VAL A 328 14.57 -21.27 -1.54
N ARG A 329 13.38 -20.84 -1.96
CA ARG A 329 12.22 -20.66 -1.09
C ARG A 329 11.85 -21.94 -0.34
N ALA A 330 11.82 -23.09 -1.01
CA ALA A 330 11.52 -24.37 -0.39
C ALA A 330 12.58 -24.80 0.63
N SER A 331 13.87 -24.51 0.36
CA SER A 331 14.97 -24.77 1.31
C SER A 331 14.89 -23.89 2.56
N GLU A 332 14.22 -22.74 2.48
CA GLU A 332 13.98 -21.81 3.58
C GLU A 332 12.61 -22.03 4.27
N GLY A 333 11.95 -23.16 4.03
CA GLY A 333 10.68 -23.53 4.68
C GLY A 333 9.41 -23.17 3.89
N GLY A 334 9.54 -22.59 2.69
CA GLY A 334 8.42 -22.43 1.77
C GLY A 334 7.40 -21.35 2.16
N THR A 335 7.82 -20.32 2.89
CA THR A 335 6.96 -19.22 3.36
C THR A 335 7.30 -17.89 2.70
N GLY A 336 6.30 -17.02 2.54
CA GLY A 336 6.47 -15.68 1.99
C GLY A 336 6.69 -15.65 0.47
N TYR A 337 6.88 -14.44 -0.05
CA TYR A 337 7.13 -14.13 -1.45
C TYR A 337 8.61 -13.83 -1.67
N TYR A 338 9.15 -14.14 -2.84
CA TYR A 338 10.57 -14.01 -3.18
C TYR A 338 10.70 -13.14 -4.42
N TYR A 339 11.51 -12.09 -4.32
CA TYR A 339 11.87 -11.25 -5.44
C TYR A 339 13.36 -11.40 -5.74
N GLY A 340 13.68 -12.02 -6.87
CA GLY A 340 15.02 -12.15 -7.40
C GLY A 340 15.49 -10.84 -8.02
N VAL A 341 16.38 -10.14 -7.33
CA VAL A 341 16.94 -8.87 -7.77
C VAL A 341 18.08 -9.14 -8.73
N VAL A 342 17.86 -8.82 -10.01
CA VAL A 342 18.86 -8.98 -11.07
C VAL A 342 19.44 -7.63 -11.47
N ALA A 343 20.63 -7.68 -12.07
CA ALA A 343 21.21 -6.52 -12.72
C ALA A 343 20.42 -6.13 -13.97
N ASP A 344 20.52 -4.87 -14.37
CA ASP A 344 19.97 -4.42 -15.65
C ASP A 344 20.86 -4.93 -16.79
N LEU A 345 20.38 -5.95 -17.50
CA LEU A 345 21.07 -6.59 -18.61
C LEU A 345 20.78 -5.88 -19.94
N GLY A 346 20.92 -4.55 -19.96
CA GLY A 346 20.63 -3.71 -21.13
C GLY A 346 19.16 -3.78 -21.57
N GLY A 347 18.23 -3.87 -20.61
CA GLY A 347 16.81 -4.01 -20.86
C GLY A 347 16.33 -5.43 -21.22
N ALA A 348 17.22 -6.43 -21.25
CA ALA A 348 16.84 -7.83 -21.50
C ALA A 348 15.93 -8.42 -20.41
N ILE A 349 15.95 -7.82 -19.20
CA ILE A 349 14.99 -8.07 -18.13
C ILE A 349 14.44 -6.72 -17.66
N GLY A 350 13.14 -6.49 -17.88
CA GLY A 350 12.40 -5.46 -17.15
C GLY A 350 11.96 -6.02 -15.79
N GLY A 351 11.14 -7.05 -15.82
CA GLY A 351 10.68 -7.83 -14.68
C GLY A 351 9.87 -9.03 -15.18
N ARG A 352 9.65 -10.02 -14.31
CA ARG A 352 8.76 -11.14 -14.55
C ARG A 352 8.23 -11.71 -13.24
N GLY A 353 6.93 -11.99 -13.17
CA GLY A 353 6.30 -12.58 -11.99
C GLY A 353 5.46 -13.80 -12.32
N GLN A 354 5.54 -14.84 -11.48
CA GLN A 354 4.59 -15.94 -11.52
C GLN A 354 3.16 -15.44 -11.23
N ARG A 355 2.13 -15.99 -11.88
CA ARG A 355 0.74 -15.57 -11.68
C ARG A 355 -0.28 -16.73 -11.62
N PRO A 356 -0.96 -16.94 -10.47
CA PRO A 356 -0.49 -16.56 -9.15
C PRO A 356 0.83 -17.28 -8.84
N GLY A 357 1.57 -16.84 -7.84
CA GLY A 357 2.77 -17.55 -7.44
C GLY A 357 3.49 -16.86 -6.30
N TRP A 358 4.69 -17.33 -6.01
CA TRP A 358 5.47 -16.89 -4.86
C TRP A 358 6.76 -16.19 -5.26
N VAL A 359 7.15 -16.28 -6.53
CA VAL A 359 8.43 -15.81 -7.03
C VAL A 359 8.24 -14.82 -8.15
N SER A 360 8.99 -13.74 -8.08
CA SER A 360 9.19 -12.77 -9.15
C SER A 360 10.68 -12.48 -9.30
N ILE A 361 11.08 -11.95 -10.45
CA ILE A 361 12.43 -11.47 -10.73
C ILE A 361 12.36 -10.11 -11.39
N GLY A 362 13.34 -9.25 -11.17
CA GLY A 362 13.41 -7.99 -11.88
C GLY A 362 14.51 -7.06 -11.40
N VAL A 363 14.57 -5.90 -12.05
CA VAL A 363 15.59 -4.88 -11.78
C VAL A 363 15.27 -4.06 -10.53
N ARG A 364 16.25 -3.27 -10.08
CA ARG A 364 16.19 -2.42 -8.89
C ARG A 364 15.29 -1.18 -9.06
N SER A 365 14.02 -1.37 -9.41
CA SER A 365 13.03 -0.32 -9.61
C SER A 365 11.83 -0.52 -8.69
N PRO A 366 11.39 0.50 -7.92
CA PRO A 366 10.20 0.40 -7.08
C PRO A 366 8.94 0.03 -7.87
N GLY A 367 8.78 0.60 -9.06
CA GLY A 367 7.66 0.33 -9.96
C GLY A 367 7.66 -1.11 -10.45
N THR A 368 8.80 -1.57 -10.98
CA THR A 368 8.97 -2.97 -11.42
C THR A 368 8.74 -3.95 -10.28
N LEU A 369 9.34 -3.70 -9.11
CA LEU A 369 9.18 -4.58 -7.95
C LEU A 369 7.70 -4.70 -7.55
N ALA A 370 6.99 -3.58 -7.45
CA ALA A 370 5.57 -3.58 -7.13
C ALA A 370 4.72 -4.27 -8.21
N HIS A 371 5.05 -4.07 -9.49
CA HIS A 371 4.40 -4.70 -10.64
C HIS A 371 4.52 -6.23 -10.60
N GLU A 372 5.73 -6.76 -10.48
CA GLU A 372 5.95 -8.21 -10.52
C GLU A 372 5.41 -8.91 -9.26
N VAL A 373 5.48 -8.25 -8.10
CA VAL A 373 4.82 -8.75 -6.89
C VAL A 373 3.29 -8.72 -7.06
N GLY A 374 2.75 -7.77 -7.82
CA GLY A 374 1.34 -7.75 -8.23
C GLY A 374 0.93 -9.04 -8.96
N HIS A 375 1.76 -9.54 -9.88
CA HIS A 375 1.51 -10.83 -10.53
C HIS A 375 1.51 -12.00 -9.55
N ASN A 376 2.42 -12.03 -8.58
CA ASN A 376 2.42 -13.05 -7.53
C ASN A 376 1.09 -13.07 -6.75
N LEU A 377 0.47 -11.90 -6.59
CA LEU A 377 -0.84 -11.71 -5.97
C LEU A 377 -2.01 -11.93 -6.94
N SER A 378 -1.78 -12.69 -8.02
CA SER A 378 -2.74 -13.08 -9.05
C SER A 378 -3.22 -11.97 -10.00
N LEU A 379 -2.61 -10.77 -9.96
CA LEU A 379 -3.04 -9.66 -10.80
C LEU A 379 -2.58 -9.83 -12.25
N ARG A 380 -3.46 -9.49 -13.20
CA ARG A 380 -3.14 -9.37 -14.63
C ARG A 380 -2.79 -7.92 -14.97
N HIS A 381 -2.40 -7.65 -16.22
CA HIS A 381 -2.09 -6.28 -16.63
C HIS A 381 -3.33 -5.41 -16.78
N ALA A 382 -3.20 -4.11 -16.49
CA ALA A 382 -4.19 -3.09 -16.82
C ALA A 382 -3.91 -2.45 -18.20
N PRO A 383 -4.91 -1.92 -18.91
CA PRO A 383 -4.79 -1.49 -20.31
C PRO A 383 -4.13 -0.12 -20.48
N CYS A 384 -2.80 -0.04 -20.34
CA CYS A 384 -2.02 1.14 -20.76
C CYS A 384 -0.57 0.76 -21.11
N GLY A 385 -0.08 1.25 -22.25
CA GLY A 385 1.27 0.97 -22.75
C GLY A 385 1.41 -0.38 -23.47
N ASP A 386 0.32 -0.84 -24.09
CA ASP A 386 0.21 -2.09 -24.87
C ASP A 386 0.75 -3.36 -24.17
N PRO A 387 0.39 -3.64 -22.90
CA PRO A 387 0.85 -4.85 -22.23
C PRO A 387 0.17 -6.10 -22.79
N ASN A 388 0.90 -7.21 -22.80
CA ASN A 388 0.34 -8.52 -23.15
C ASN A 388 -0.54 -9.07 -22.01
N GLY A 389 -1.61 -9.79 -22.30
CA GLY A 389 -2.36 -10.51 -21.26
C GLY A 389 -3.15 -9.61 -20.30
N VAL A 390 -3.59 -8.45 -20.78
CA VAL A 390 -4.54 -7.53 -20.13
C VAL A 390 -5.70 -8.29 -19.49
N ASP A 391 -6.10 -7.88 -18.30
CA ASP A 391 -7.33 -8.34 -17.67
C ASP A 391 -8.54 -7.85 -18.48
N PRO A 392 -9.31 -8.75 -19.13
CA PRO A 392 -10.46 -8.34 -19.92
C PRO A 392 -11.57 -7.69 -19.09
N ASP A 393 -11.58 -7.92 -17.78
CA ASP A 393 -12.58 -7.41 -16.85
C ASP A 393 -12.14 -6.12 -16.14
N PHE A 394 -10.93 -5.60 -16.44
CA PHE A 394 -10.46 -4.35 -15.85
C PHE A 394 -11.37 -3.18 -16.25
N PRO A 395 -11.94 -2.43 -15.29
CA PRO A 395 -13.04 -1.51 -15.58
C PRO A 395 -12.59 -0.17 -16.19
N TYR A 396 -11.30 0.17 -16.16
CA TYR A 396 -10.79 1.46 -16.63
C TYR A 396 -9.99 1.32 -17.93
N PRO A 397 -10.57 1.66 -19.11
CA PRO A 397 -9.97 1.34 -20.41
C PRO A 397 -8.63 1.98 -20.71
N ASP A 398 -8.27 3.04 -19.99
CA ASP A 398 -7.00 3.75 -20.13
C ASP A 398 -5.98 3.36 -19.04
N GLY A 399 -6.27 2.33 -18.25
CA GLY A 399 -5.43 1.86 -17.15
C GLY A 399 -5.38 2.81 -15.97
N SER A 400 -6.33 3.75 -15.82
CA SER A 400 -6.44 4.60 -14.63
C SER A 400 -6.82 3.80 -13.38
N ILE A 401 -6.63 4.41 -12.21
CA ILE A 401 -6.97 3.77 -10.92
C ILE A 401 -8.45 3.90 -10.54
N GLY A 402 -9.23 4.66 -11.31
CA GLY A 402 -10.68 4.74 -11.20
C GLY A 402 -11.24 5.65 -10.10
N VAL A 403 -10.69 5.57 -8.90
CA VAL A 403 -11.16 6.33 -7.73
C VAL A 403 -10.04 7.10 -7.04
N TRP A 404 -10.39 8.04 -6.17
CA TRP A 404 -9.41 8.79 -5.39
C TRP A 404 -8.65 7.88 -4.43
N GLY A 405 -7.33 8.04 -4.44
CA GLY A 405 -6.45 7.43 -3.46
C GLY A 405 -5.90 8.42 -2.44
N TYR A 406 -5.21 7.90 -1.44
CA TYR A 406 -4.51 8.68 -0.44
C TYR A 406 -3.16 8.06 -0.10
N ASP A 407 -2.10 8.84 -0.20
CA ASP A 407 -0.74 8.43 0.06
C ASP A 407 -0.28 8.90 1.44
N PHE A 408 -0.28 7.99 2.41
CA PHE A 408 0.13 8.25 3.79
C PHE A 408 1.59 8.70 3.95
N ARG A 409 2.44 8.50 2.95
CA ARG A 409 3.87 8.87 3.02
C ARG A 409 4.08 10.38 3.00
N ASN A 410 3.21 11.08 2.28
CA ASN A 410 3.29 12.52 2.08
C ASN A 410 1.98 13.25 2.39
N GLY A 411 0.94 12.52 2.80
CA GLY A 411 -0.36 13.06 3.16
C GLY A 411 -1.14 13.63 1.98
N SER A 412 -0.89 13.15 0.75
CA SER A 412 -1.49 13.69 -0.47
C SER A 412 -2.54 12.79 -1.10
N LEU A 413 -3.46 13.41 -1.84
CA LEU A 413 -4.46 12.70 -2.63
C LEU A 413 -3.86 12.17 -3.93
N VAL A 414 -4.24 10.95 -4.31
CA VAL A 414 -3.85 10.32 -5.57
C VAL A 414 -5.02 10.46 -6.57
N PRO A 415 -4.86 11.26 -7.65
CA PRO A 415 -5.93 11.58 -8.58
C PRO A 415 -6.27 10.40 -9.52
N PRO A 416 -7.55 10.01 -9.65
CA PRO A 416 -7.94 8.86 -10.47
C PRO A 416 -7.57 9.00 -11.95
N ASP A 417 -7.83 10.16 -12.54
CA ASP A 417 -7.69 10.37 -13.99
C ASP A 417 -6.24 10.53 -14.44
N ARG A 418 -5.33 10.88 -13.52
CA ARG A 418 -3.91 11.13 -13.84
C ARG A 418 -2.99 10.01 -13.38
N SER A 419 -3.45 9.14 -12.48
CA SER A 419 -2.67 8.04 -11.92
C SER A 419 -3.00 6.77 -12.67
N LYS A 420 -1.96 6.03 -13.04
CA LYS A 420 -2.09 4.76 -13.74
C LYS A 420 -1.90 3.60 -12.78
N ASP A 421 -2.61 2.51 -13.06
CA ASP A 421 -2.49 1.30 -12.27
C ASP A 421 -1.04 0.76 -12.34
N ILE A 422 -0.51 0.29 -11.21
CA ILE A 422 0.84 -0.29 -11.10
C ILE A 422 1.06 -1.42 -12.12
N LEU A 423 0.01 -2.14 -12.51
CA LEU A 423 0.05 -3.25 -13.46
C LEU A 423 -0.08 -2.78 -14.93
N THR A 424 0.14 -1.49 -15.21
CA THR A 424 0.28 -0.94 -16.57
C THR A 424 1.75 -0.78 -16.96
N PHE A 425 2.01 -0.45 -18.23
CA PHE A 425 3.32 0.01 -18.72
C PHE A 425 3.38 1.53 -18.90
N CYS A 426 2.40 2.26 -18.36
CA CYS A 426 2.37 3.71 -18.35
C CYS A 426 2.86 4.22 -17.00
N ASP A 427 4.09 4.73 -16.94
CA ASP A 427 4.73 5.16 -15.69
C ASP A 427 4.32 6.59 -15.26
N THR A 428 3.02 6.87 -15.29
CA THR A 428 2.47 8.16 -14.82
C THR A 428 1.81 7.97 -13.47
N LEU A 429 2.46 8.44 -12.39
CA LEU A 429 1.96 8.38 -11.01
C LEU A 429 1.39 6.99 -10.65
N PRO A 430 2.24 5.95 -10.60
CA PRO A 430 1.79 4.58 -10.40
C PRO A 430 1.10 4.42 -9.04
N TRP A 431 -0.10 3.82 -9.04
CA TRP A 431 -0.87 3.50 -7.83
C TRP A 431 -1.77 2.29 -8.07
N LEU A 432 -2.28 1.62 -7.05
CA LEU A 432 -3.15 0.45 -7.25
C LEU A 432 -4.61 0.91 -7.41
N SER A 433 -5.31 0.44 -8.45
CA SER A 433 -6.76 0.65 -8.60
C SER A 433 -7.56 -0.01 -7.49
N ASP A 434 -8.77 0.48 -7.23
CA ASP A 434 -9.74 -0.18 -6.35
C ASP A 434 -10.07 -1.61 -6.80
N TYR A 435 -10.16 -1.83 -8.12
CA TYR A 435 -10.41 -3.14 -8.72
C TYR A 435 -9.32 -4.15 -8.33
N PHE A 436 -8.04 -3.83 -8.57
CA PHE A 436 -6.96 -4.73 -8.18
C PHE A 436 -6.70 -4.75 -6.67
N TYR A 437 -6.95 -3.66 -5.95
CA TYR A 437 -6.90 -3.64 -4.49
C TYR A 437 -7.83 -4.72 -3.89
N GLN A 438 -9.06 -4.82 -4.40
CA GLN A 438 -9.99 -5.87 -3.97
C GLN A 438 -9.55 -7.28 -4.37
N GLN A 439 -9.00 -7.47 -5.57
CA GLN A 439 -8.47 -8.77 -5.98
C GLN A 439 -7.31 -9.24 -5.08
N VAL A 440 -6.41 -8.33 -4.68
CA VAL A 440 -5.33 -8.68 -3.74
C VAL A 440 -5.89 -9.08 -2.38
N ILE A 441 -6.91 -8.40 -1.88
CA ILE A 441 -7.62 -8.81 -0.65
C ILE A 441 -8.16 -10.23 -0.81
N ASP A 442 -8.87 -10.53 -1.89
CA ASP A 442 -9.48 -11.84 -2.11
C ASP A 442 -8.44 -12.96 -2.22
N HIS A 443 -7.37 -12.72 -2.99
CA HIS A 443 -6.26 -13.66 -3.12
C HIS A 443 -5.65 -13.99 -1.76
N ARG A 444 -5.35 -12.96 -0.94
CA ARG A 444 -4.67 -13.14 0.34
C ARG A 444 -5.57 -13.70 1.43
N ALA A 445 -6.84 -13.30 1.48
CA ALA A 445 -7.83 -13.87 2.38
C ALA A 445 -8.07 -15.37 2.07
N GLY A 446 -8.07 -15.74 0.79
CA GLY A 446 -8.14 -17.13 0.35
C GLY A 446 -6.97 -17.99 0.84
N LEU A 447 -5.74 -17.46 0.81
CA LEU A 447 -4.56 -18.15 1.36
C LEU A 447 -4.69 -18.44 2.86
N ALA A 448 -5.23 -17.50 3.65
CA ALA A 448 -5.45 -17.69 5.09
C ALA A 448 -6.41 -18.85 5.37
N ALA A 449 -7.51 -18.93 4.62
CA ALA A 449 -8.47 -20.02 4.73
C ALA A 449 -7.88 -21.38 4.31
N GLY A 450 -7.03 -21.37 3.27
CA GLY A 450 -6.28 -22.56 2.82
C GLY A 450 -5.30 -23.06 3.88
N VAL A 451 -4.54 -22.17 4.52
CA VAL A 451 -3.59 -22.51 5.59
C VAL A 451 -4.31 -23.01 6.85
N ALA A 452 -5.46 -22.42 7.23
CA ALA A 452 -6.26 -22.91 8.34
C ALA A 452 -6.76 -24.36 8.11
N ASN A 453 -7.07 -24.72 6.86
CA ASN A 453 -7.44 -26.08 6.48
C ASN A 453 -6.22 -27.01 6.36
N ALA A 454 -5.07 -26.51 5.90
CA ALA A 454 -3.81 -27.26 5.78
C ALA A 454 -3.03 -27.39 7.10
N GLY A 455 -3.37 -26.62 8.13
CA GLY A 455 -2.85 -26.73 9.50
C GLY A 455 -3.15 -28.07 10.18
N LEU A 456 -3.99 -28.91 9.57
CA LEU A 456 -4.20 -30.31 9.95
C LEU A 456 -3.23 -31.28 9.23
N ALA A 457 -2.46 -30.82 8.23
CA ALA A 457 -1.55 -31.63 7.40
C ALA A 457 -0.05 -31.25 7.54
N ALA A 458 0.29 -30.05 8.02
CA ALA A 458 1.68 -29.59 8.18
C ALA A 458 2.25 -29.96 9.57
N SER A 459 2.66 -31.21 9.75
CA SER A 459 3.36 -31.65 10.98
C SER A 459 4.66 -32.43 10.73
N ASN A 460 5.11 -32.56 9.48
CA ASN A 460 6.34 -33.28 9.18
C ASN A 460 7.55 -32.34 9.15
N PRO A 461 8.64 -32.66 9.86
CA PRO A 461 9.88 -31.90 9.78
C PRO A 461 10.47 -31.99 8.35
N PRO A 462 11.30 -31.01 7.94
CA PRO A 462 12.01 -31.08 6.66
C PRO A 462 12.74 -32.43 6.52
N SER A 463 12.44 -33.16 5.44
CA SER A 463 13.06 -34.46 5.13
C SER A 463 13.72 -34.43 3.77
N ASP A 464 14.36 -35.52 3.36
CA ASP A 464 14.93 -35.64 2.02
C ASP A 464 13.81 -35.69 0.99
N MET A 465 13.77 -34.68 0.12
CA MET A 465 12.82 -34.51 -0.95
C MET A 465 13.54 -34.55 -2.29
N LEU A 466 12.90 -35.09 -3.32
CA LEU A 466 13.29 -34.96 -4.71
C LEU A 466 12.66 -33.69 -5.28
N ALA A 467 13.48 -32.75 -5.73
CA ALA A 467 13.02 -31.56 -6.44
C ALA A 467 12.68 -31.92 -7.90
N LEU A 468 11.40 -31.80 -8.24
CA LEU A 468 10.87 -32.03 -9.58
C LEU A 468 10.42 -30.71 -10.18
N TRP A 469 10.98 -30.34 -11.32
CA TRP A 469 10.78 -29.01 -11.87
C TRP A 469 11.04 -28.99 -13.37
N GLY A 470 10.42 -28.01 -14.01
CA GLY A 470 10.41 -27.90 -15.45
C GLY A 470 9.34 -26.93 -15.90
N GLY A 471 8.97 -27.03 -17.17
CA GLY A 471 7.97 -26.15 -17.71
C GLY A 471 7.77 -26.31 -19.20
N MET A 472 7.35 -25.21 -19.79
CA MET A 472 7.06 -25.11 -21.21
C MET A 472 7.29 -23.69 -21.69
N VAL A 473 7.90 -23.59 -22.86
CA VAL A 473 8.02 -22.36 -23.65
C VAL A 473 7.77 -22.75 -25.10
N ASP A 474 7.00 -21.95 -25.86
CA ASP A 474 6.73 -22.18 -27.28
C ASP A 474 6.23 -23.60 -27.63
N GLU A 475 5.29 -24.12 -26.83
CA GLU A 475 4.71 -25.47 -26.94
C GLU A 475 5.69 -26.64 -26.73
N GLU A 476 6.94 -26.37 -26.35
CA GLU A 476 7.93 -27.41 -26.05
C GLU A 476 8.03 -27.66 -24.54
N LEU A 477 7.77 -28.90 -24.13
CA LEU A 477 7.95 -29.34 -22.75
C LEU A 477 9.44 -29.54 -22.44
N TRP A 478 9.87 -29.05 -21.29
CA TRP A 478 11.21 -29.32 -20.76
C TRP A 478 11.14 -29.73 -19.29
N ILE A 479 12.08 -30.58 -18.91
CA ILE A 479 12.30 -31.03 -17.54
C ILE A 479 13.77 -30.80 -17.17
N GLU A 480 14.01 -30.23 -15.99
CA GLU A 480 15.35 -29.95 -15.48
C GLU A 480 15.93 -31.16 -14.77
N PRO A 481 17.26 -31.32 -14.75
CA PRO A 481 17.91 -32.30 -13.89
C PRO A 481 17.42 -32.16 -12.45
N VAL A 482 17.04 -33.32 -11.88
CA VAL A 482 16.51 -33.41 -10.53
C VAL A 482 17.63 -33.53 -9.51
N PHE A 483 17.36 -33.10 -8.28
CA PHE A 483 18.30 -33.18 -7.17
C PHE A 483 17.54 -33.40 -5.85
N SER A 484 18.25 -33.91 -4.84
CA SER A 484 17.70 -34.02 -3.48
C SER A 484 17.94 -32.75 -2.68
N MET A 485 16.97 -32.40 -1.83
CA MET A 485 17.06 -31.26 -0.92
C MET A 485 16.31 -31.53 0.38
N LYS A 486 16.68 -30.81 1.45
CA LYS A 486 15.87 -30.78 2.68
C LYS A 486 14.75 -29.76 2.51
N ALA A 487 13.51 -30.22 2.52
CA ALA A 487 12.33 -29.36 2.42
C ALA A 487 11.09 -30.06 2.99
N ALA A 488 10.00 -29.29 3.16
CA ALA A 488 8.67 -29.85 3.28
C ALA A 488 8.16 -30.36 1.92
N ALA A 489 7.19 -31.27 1.95
CA ALA A 489 6.59 -31.79 0.72
C ALA A 489 5.71 -30.71 0.10
N ARG A 490 5.85 -30.50 -1.21
CA ARG A 490 5.06 -29.55 -2.00
C ARG A 490 4.53 -30.30 -3.21
N LEU A 491 3.28 -30.70 -3.11
CA LEU A 491 2.55 -31.42 -4.13
C LEU A 491 1.66 -30.45 -4.92
N PRO A 492 1.13 -30.84 -6.09
CA PRO A 492 0.25 -29.98 -6.86
C PRO A 492 -1.02 -29.60 -6.09
N ASP A 493 -1.34 -28.30 -6.07
CA ASP A 493 -2.58 -27.79 -5.45
C ASP A 493 -3.81 -28.01 -6.34
N VAL A 494 -3.60 -28.10 -7.66
CA VAL A 494 -4.66 -28.20 -8.67
C VAL A 494 -4.34 -29.32 -9.64
N GLN A 495 -5.22 -30.32 -9.72
CA GLN A 495 -5.13 -31.39 -10.73
C GLN A 495 -5.30 -30.81 -12.13
N GLY A 496 -4.68 -31.43 -13.12
CA GLY A 496 -4.72 -30.94 -14.49
C GLY A 496 -4.27 -31.96 -15.52
N PRO A 497 -4.18 -31.54 -16.79
CA PRO A 497 -3.89 -32.45 -17.90
C PRO A 497 -2.41 -32.84 -18.00
N TYR A 498 -1.54 -32.28 -17.16
CA TYR A 498 -0.13 -32.64 -17.12
C TYR A 498 0.11 -33.69 -16.06
N SER A 499 1.05 -34.60 -16.33
CA SER A 499 1.45 -35.64 -15.38
C SER A 499 2.96 -35.74 -15.32
N ILE A 500 3.53 -35.81 -14.12
CA ILE A 500 4.93 -36.16 -13.90
C ILE A 500 5.03 -37.48 -13.14
N ARG A 501 5.71 -38.46 -13.75
CA ARG A 501 5.73 -39.84 -13.28
C ARG A 501 7.16 -40.38 -13.20
N GLY A 502 7.54 -40.92 -12.05
CA GLY A 502 8.77 -41.68 -11.86
C GLY A 502 8.51 -43.18 -11.98
N THR A 503 9.36 -43.90 -12.70
CA THR A 503 9.28 -45.36 -12.87
C THR A 503 10.61 -46.05 -12.61
N ASP A 504 10.56 -47.32 -12.21
CA ASP A 504 11.74 -48.20 -12.17
C ASP A 504 12.05 -48.83 -13.54
N GLN A 505 13.10 -49.66 -13.59
CA GLN A 505 13.57 -50.34 -14.82
C GLN A 505 12.53 -51.25 -15.46
N ASP A 506 11.64 -51.82 -14.65
CA ASP A 506 10.56 -52.71 -15.10
C ASP A 506 9.30 -51.92 -15.51
N GLY A 507 9.33 -50.59 -15.40
CA GLY A 507 8.23 -49.69 -15.73
C GLY A 507 7.17 -49.55 -14.62
N ARG A 508 7.43 -50.08 -13.42
CA ARG A 508 6.54 -49.88 -12.26
C ARG A 508 6.59 -48.42 -11.82
N THR A 509 5.43 -47.84 -11.55
CA THR A 509 5.33 -46.47 -11.02
C THR A 509 5.85 -46.40 -9.59
N LEU A 510 6.77 -45.45 -9.34
CA LEU A 510 7.23 -45.08 -8.01
C LEU A 510 6.44 -43.88 -7.48
N PHE A 511 6.21 -42.88 -8.33
CA PHE A 511 5.32 -41.75 -8.03
C PHE A 511 4.63 -41.26 -9.32
N SER A 512 3.48 -40.61 -9.17
CA SER A 512 2.76 -39.97 -10.27
C SER A 512 1.97 -38.79 -9.71
N LEU A 513 2.12 -37.62 -10.33
CA LEU A 513 1.44 -36.39 -9.92
C LEU A 513 0.78 -35.77 -11.14
N ASP A 514 -0.53 -35.53 -11.05
CA ASP A 514 -1.29 -34.82 -12.08
C ASP A 514 -1.48 -33.37 -11.66
N PHE A 515 -1.27 -32.42 -12.58
CA PHE A 515 -1.20 -31.01 -12.24
C PHE A 515 -1.55 -30.05 -13.37
N THR A 516 -1.86 -28.81 -13.00
CA THR A 516 -1.88 -27.65 -13.91
C THR A 516 -0.63 -26.79 -13.64
N PRO A 517 0.26 -26.56 -14.63
CA PRO A 517 1.44 -25.73 -14.44
C PRO A 517 1.08 -24.25 -14.30
N THR A 518 1.89 -23.53 -13.55
CA THR A 518 1.70 -22.09 -13.30
C THR A 518 2.12 -21.28 -14.52
N PRO A 519 1.25 -20.39 -15.05
CA PRO A 519 1.63 -19.51 -16.15
C PRO A 519 2.59 -18.41 -15.68
N ASP A 520 3.50 -18.01 -16.58
CA ASP A 520 4.48 -16.94 -16.32
C ASP A 520 4.04 -15.56 -16.83
N GLY A 521 2.85 -15.46 -17.43
CA GLY A 521 2.30 -14.22 -17.99
C GLY A 521 2.77 -13.87 -19.41
N HIS A 522 3.76 -14.57 -19.97
CA HIS A 522 4.37 -14.29 -21.28
C HIS A 522 4.35 -15.49 -22.23
N GLY A 523 3.37 -16.39 -22.03
CA GLY A 523 3.20 -17.60 -22.86
C GLY A 523 3.98 -18.81 -22.35
N GLY A 524 4.83 -18.65 -21.34
CA GLY A 524 5.50 -19.74 -20.64
C GLY A 524 4.66 -20.32 -19.51
N ARG A 525 4.98 -21.57 -19.14
CA ARG A 525 4.41 -22.28 -17.99
C ARG A 525 5.53 -22.99 -17.23
N HIS A 526 5.41 -23.12 -15.92
CA HIS A 526 6.42 -23.79 -15.09
C HIS A 526 5.78 -24.54 -13.93
N PHE A 527 6.53 -25.46 -13.33
CA PHE A 527 6.15 -26.14 -12.10
C PHE A 527 7.36 -26.44 -11.23
N PHE A 528 7.13 -26.55 -9.92
CA PHE A 528 8.13 -26.96 -8.94
C PHE A 528 7.43 -27.75 -7.83
N PHE A 529 7.86 -28.99 -7.63
CA PHE A 529 7.35 -29.89 -6.60
C PHE A 529 8.52 -30.46 -5.78
N THR A 530 8.26 -30.72 -4.50
CA THR A 530 9.16 -31.48 -3.63
C THR A 530 8.44 -32.73 -3.16
N VAL A 531 8.91 -33.89 -3.61
CA VAL A 531 8.28 -35.18 -3.33
C VAL A 531 9.16 -35.97 -2.36
N PRO A 532 8.60 -36.59 -1.30
CA PRO A 532 9.38 -37.40 -0.37
C PRO A 532 10.16 -38.50 -1.07
N ILE A 533 11.46 -38.62 -0.78
CA ILE A 533 12.27 -39.73 -1.27
C ILE A 533 11.96 -40.97 -0.42
N GLU A 534 11.44 -42.02 -1.04
CA GLU A 534 11.22 -43.29 -0.37
C GLU A 534 12.48 -44.17 -0.42
N ALA A 535 12.66 -45.02 0.59
CA ALA A 535 13.89 -45.81 0.77
C ALA A 535 14.17 -46.79 -0.39
N ASP A 536 13.13 -47.25 -1.10
CA ASP A 536 13.29 -48.16 -2.24
C ASP A 536 13.67 -47.43 -3.53
N TRP A 537 13.56 -46.10 -3.61
CA TRP A 537 13.88 -45.33 -4.81
C TRP A 537 15.39 -45.27 -5.08
N GLU A 538 16.24 -45.27 -4.05
CA GLU A 538 17.72 -45.17 -4.13
C GLU A 538 18.31 -46.14 -5.16
N ASN A 539 17.69 -47.31 -5.33
CA ASN A 539 18.16 -48.36 -6.24
C ASN A 539 17.20 -48.64 -7.41
N SER A 540 16.02 -47.99 -7.46
CA SER A 540 14.98 -48.34 -8.43
C SER A 540 14.61 -47.22 -9.40
N LEU A 541 14.63 -45.94 -9.01
CA LEU A 541 14.18 -44.84 -9.88
C LEU A 541 15.03 -44.74 -11.15
N ASP A 542 14.47 -45.14 -12.29
CA ASP A 542 15.19 -45.27 -13.55
C ASP A 542 14.89 -44.10 -14.50
N ARG A 543 13.61 -43.72 -14.59
CA ARG A 543 13.11 -42.70 -15.52
C ARG A 543 12.08 -41.80 -14.86
N ILE A 544 12.10 -40.52 -15.21
CA ILE A 544 11.07 -39.53 -14.89
C ILE A 544 10.48 -39.04 -16.22
N THR A 545 9.17 -39.10 -16.35
CA THR A 545 8.44 -38.71 -17.57
C THR A 545 7.49 -37.57 -17.24
N LEU A 546 7.62 -36.46 -17.95
CA LEU A 546 6.65 -35.35 -17.99
C LEU A 546 5.78 -35.52 -19.23
N THR A 547 4.46 -35.56 -19.07
CA THR A 547 3.49 -35.66 -20.14
C THR A 547 2.53 -34.48 -20.07
N GLY A 548 2.21 -33.90 -21.23
CA GLY A 548 1.21 -32.85 -21.38
C GLY A 548 0.51 -32.94 -22.72
N PRO A 549 -0.51 -32.09 -22.97
CA PRO A 549 -1.21 -32.01 -24.25
C PRO A 549 -0.29 -31.85 -25.47
N GLU A 550 0.86 -31.21 -25.29
CA GLU A 550 1.81 -30.86 -26.34
C GLU A 550 2.80 -32.00 -26.65
N GLY A 551 2.99 -32.95 -25.72
CA GLY A 551 3.91 -34.06 -25.92
C GLY A 551 4.47 -34.65 -24.63
N VAL A 552 5.69 -35.17 -24.72
CA VAL A 552 6.37 -35.88 -23.65
C VAL A 552 7.82 -35.45 -23.57
N ALA A 553 8.30 -35.15 -22.36
CA ALA A 553 9.71 -34.96 -22.03
C ALA A 553 10.13 -35.99 -20.97
N TYR A 554 11.40 -36.40 -20.94
CA TYR A 554 11.87 -37.39 -19.97
C TYR A 554 13.30 -37.14 -19.51
N LEU A 555 13.59 -37.64 -18.31
CA LEU A 555 14.93 -37.84 -17.75
C LEU A 555 15.12 -39.33 -17.55
N ASP A 556 16.25 -39.87 -18.00
CA ASP A 556 16.63 -41.24 -17.67
C ASP A 556 18.12 -41.35 -17.37
N GLN A 557 18.62 -42.57 -17.24
CA GLN A 557 20.02 -42.84 -16.90
C GLN A 557 21.03 -42.35 -17.96
N ASN A 558 20.57 -42.09 -19.19
CA ASN A 558 21.42 -41.61 -20.27
C ASN A 558 21.45 -40.08 -20.35
N ASP A 559 20.75 -39.38 -19.46
CA ASP A 559 20.81 -37.93 -19.40
C ASP A 559 22.20 -37.47 -18.92
N GLU A 560 22.96 -36.84 -19.82
CA GLU A 560 24.31 -36.35 -19.55
C GLU A 560 24.33 -34.98 -18.85
N ARG A 561 23.18 -34.30 -18.74
CA ARG A 561 23.11 -32.96 -18.12
C ARG A 561 23.43 -33.06 -16.64
N ARG A 562 24.42 -32.27 -16.21
CA ARG A 562 24.87 -32.23 -14.81
C ARG A 562 24.29 -31.02 -14.10
N ILE A 563 23.82 -31.23 -12.88
CA ILE A 563 23.46 -30.12 -12.00
C ILE A 563 24.27 -30.19 -10.71
N THR A 564 24.82 -29.05 -10.33
CA THR A 564 25.56 -28.86 -9.09
C THR A 564 24.75 -27.93 -8.19
N VAL A 565 24.42 -28.39 -7.00
CA VAL A 565 23.68 -27.63 -5.99
C VAL A 565 24.62 -27.32 -4.83
N VAL A 566 24.78 -26.04 -4.54
CA VAL A 566 25.57 -25.56 -3.41
C VAL A 566 24.63 -25.17 -2.28
N THR A 567 24.78 -25.79 -1.12
CA THR A 567 23.95 -25.56 0.07
C THR A 567 24.79 -25.10 1.26
N GLU A 568 24.19 -24.38 2.19
CA GLU A 568 24.77 -24.10 3.50
C GLU A 568 24.56 -25.30 4.45
N ARG A 569 25.63 -25.86 5.02
CA ARG A 569 25.57 -27.08 5.87
C ARG A 569 24.65 -26.94 7.09
N GLY A 570 24.56 -25.74 7.65
CA GLY A 570 23.76 -25.48 8.85
C GLY A 570 22.27 -25.24 8.56
N SER A 571 21.96 -24.39 7.58
CA SER A 571 20.59 -23.97 7.26
C SER A 571 19.92 -24.87 6.22
N GLY A 572 20.70 -25.61 5.42
CA GLY A 572 20.22 -26.31 4.23
C GLY A 572 19.87 -25.38 3.06
N ARG A 573 20.08 -24.06 3.21
CA ARG A 573 19.71 -23.06 2.21
C ARG A 573 20.53 -23.25 0.95
N ILE A 574 19.85 -23.22 -0.20
CA ILE A 574 20.50 -23.27 -1.52
C ILE A 574 21.11 -21.91 -1.85
N ARG A 575 22.40 -21.91 -2.23
CA ARG A 575 23.19 -20.74 -2.60
C ARG A 575 23.55 -20.69 -4.08
N ALA A 576 23.59 -21.84 -4.75
CA ALA A 576 23.77 -21.88 -6.18
C ALA A 576 23.17 -23.15 -6.80
N ILE A 577 22.66 -23.01 -8.03
CA ILE A 577 22.36 -24.14 -8.92
C ILE A 577 23.11 -23.89 -10.23
N LEU A 578 24.07 -24.77 -10.52
CA LEU A 578 24.99 -24.62 -11.64
C LEU A 578 24.88 -25.82 -12.59
N ARG A 579 24.59 -25.55 -13.86
CA ARG A 579 24.54 -26.56 -14.92
C ARG A 579 25.93 -26.78 -15.52
N ASP A 580 26.27 -28.04 -15.76
CA ASP A 580 27.51 -28.48 -16.41
C ASP A 580 28.82 -27.98 -15.79
N TRP A 581 28.78 -27.68 -14.49
CA TRP A 581 29.91 -27.15 -13.73
C TRP A 581 31.12 -28.12 -13.70
N ASP A 582 32.32 -27.56 -13.78
CA ASP A 582 33.59 -28.27 -13.99
C ASP A 582 34.52 -28.29 -12.76
N GLY A 583 34.12 -27.68 -11.63
CA GLY A 583 34.79 -27.88 -10.34
C GLY A 583 35.42 -26.64 -9.71
N ALA A 584 35.54 -25.51 -10.43
CA ALA A 584 35.97 -24.25 -9.82
C ALA A 584 34.76 -23.49 -9.29
N LEU A 585 34.59 -23.39 -7.97
CA LEU A 585 33.53 -22.56 -7.41
C LEU A 585 33.87 -21.13 -7.86
N PRO A 586 32.92 -20.36 -8.43
CA PRO A 586 33.19 -18.97 -8.77
C PRO A 586 33.93 -18.29 -7.62
N ASP A 587 35.04 -17.60 -7.87
CA ASP A 587 35.82 -16.88 -6.83
C ASP A 587 34.92 -15.95 -5.99
N VAL A 588 33.77 -15.57 -6.55
CA VAL A 588 32.70 -14.74 -5.98
C VAL A 588 31.87 -15.47 -4.90
N LEU A 589 31.89 -16.80 -4.79
CA LEU A 589 31.29 -17.57 -3.68
C LEU A 589 32.14 -17.52 -2.38
N GLY A 590 33.25 -16.76 -2.40
CA GLY A 590 34.33 -16.73 -1.42
C GLY A 590 33.97 -16.82 0.07
N ASP A 591 34.88 -17.46 0.82
CA ASP A 591 34.99 -17.57 2.29
C ASP A 591 33.72 -17.84 3.12
N ALA A 592 32.63 -18.35 2.53
CA ALA A 592 31.52 -18.92 3.30
C ALA A 592 32.01 -20.21 4.00
N PRO A 593 32.19 -20.25 5.34
CA PRO A 593 33.00 -21.29 5.97
C PRO A 593 32.35 -22.68 6.04
N ASP A 594 31.12 -22.86 5.55
CA ASP A 594 30.34 -24.11 5.71
C ASP A 594 29.41 -24.38 4.52
N LEU A 595 29.97 -24.41 3.31
CA LEU A 595 29.24 -24.86 2.11
C LEU A 595 29.35 -26.37 1.89
N GLU A 596 28.29 -26.95 1.35
CA GLU A 596 28.20 -28.32 0.86
C GLU A 596 27.86 -28.29 -0.62
N VAL A 597 28.57 -29.12 -1.39
CA VAL A 597 28.37 -29.22 -2.84
C VAL A 597 27.77 -30.59 -3.14
N SER A 598 26.66 -30.61 -3.86
CA SER A 598 26.04 -31.81 -4.44
C SER A 598 26.21 -31.76 -5.94
N MET A 599 26.58 -32.87 -6.56
CA MET A 599 26.47 -33.02 -8.01
C MET A 599 25.63 -34.26 -8.29
N THR A 600 24.66 -34.12 -9.19
CA THR A 600 23.78 -35.22 -9.60
C THR A 600 23.79 -35.37 -11.13
N ARG A 601 23.84 -36.63 -11.60
CA ARG A 601 23.59 -37.04 -12.98
C ARG A 601 22.42 -38.00 -13.06
N GLY A 602 21.36 -37.54 -13.72
CA GLY A 602 20.15 -38.32 -13.92
C GLY A 602 19.38 -38.68 -12.64
N PRO A 603 18.26 -39.41 -12.75
CA PRO A 603 17.35 -39.65 -11.64
C PRO A 603 17.95 -40.49 -10.50
N ARG A 604 18.81 -41.49 -10.80
CA ARG A 604 19.36 -42.39 -9.77
C ARG A 604 20.29 -41.69 -8.80
N GLU A 605 21.18 -40.83 -9.30
CA GLU A 605 22.11 -40.13 -8.42
C GLU A 605 21.38 -39.10 -7.54
N ALA A 606 20.29 -38.53 -8.03
CA ALA A 606 19.50 -37.54 -7.29
C ALA A 606 18.84 -38.09 -6.01
N VAL A 607 18.44 -39.36 -6.02
CA VAL A 607 17.77 -40.02 -4.88
C VAL A 607 18.72 -40.77 -3.94
N ARG A 608 20.04 -40.68 -4.14
CA ARG A 608 21.00 -41.26 -3.20
C ARG A 608 21.00 -40.48 -1.90
N LEU A 609 20.49 -41.12 -0.85
CA LEU A 609 20.52 -40.55 0.50
C LEU A 609 21.97 -40.50 0.98
N ARG A 610 22.44 -39.32 1.37
CA ARG A 610 23.76 -39.16 2.02
C ARG A 610 23.68 -39.89 3.36
N ARG A 611 24.38 -41.01 3.50
CA ARG A 611 24.49 -41.79 4.75
C ARG A 611 25.54 -41.25 5.69
#